data_AF-A0A7M2QTZ5-F1
#
_entry.id   AF-A0A7M2QTZ5-F1
#
_cell.length_a   1.000
_cell.length_b   1.000
_cell.length_c   1.000
_cell.angle_alpha   90.00
_cell.angle_beta   90.00
_cell.angle_gamma   90.00
#
_symmetry.space_group_name_H-M   'P 1'
#
loop_
_entity.id
_entity.type
_entity.pdbx_description
1 polymer ?
#
loop_
_entity_poly.entity_id
_entity_poly.type
_entity_poly.pdbx_seq_one_letter_code
_entity_poly.pdbx_strand_id
1 'polypeptide(L)' 'MDKVTVIKEIDEMMENYCEGCFVKNQLRKDRGKSGAHRFCIESCTIGEQLHFLGEELLKVYTK' A
#
# COMPACT_ATOMS: atom_id res chain seq x y z
N MET A 1 -2.57 -6.30 16.56
CA MET A 1 -1.21 -6.71 16.18
C MET A 1 -0.21 -5.86 16.95
N ASP A 2 1.03 -6.31 17.12
CA ASP A 2 2.11 -5.45 17.60
C ASP A 2 2.73 -4.67 16.43
N LYS A 3 3.42 -3.57 16.74
CA LYS A 3 4.02 -2.66 15.74
C LYS A 3 4.96 -3.37 14.76
N VAL A 4 5.77 -4.31 15.23
CA VAL A 4 6.80 -4.96 14.41
C VAL A 4 6.14 -5.85 13.36
N THR A 5 5.12 -6.60 13.77
CA THR A 5 4.35 -7.45 12.85
C THR A 5 3.68 -6.64 11.74
N VAL A 6 3.01 -5.52 12.08
CA VAL A 6 2.32 -4.69 11.07
C VAL A 6 3.30 -4.10 10.05
N ILE A 7 4.45 -3.60 10.50
CA ILE A 7 5.48 -3.06 9.60
C ILE A 7 6.00 -4.15 8.67
N LYS A 8 6.28 -5.33 9.21
CA LYS A 8 6.78 -6.46 8.42
C LYS A 8 5.77 -6.89 7.33
N GLU A 9 4.49 -6.96 7.67
CA GLU A 9 3.44 -7.30 6.68
C GLU A 9 3.31 -6.23 5.58
N ILE A 10 3.46 -4.95 5.93
CA ILE A 10 3.50 -3.85 4.93
C ILE A 10 4.70 -4.04 3.98
N ASP A 11 5.90 -4.27 4.53
CA ASP A 11 7.12 -4.43 3.75
C ASP A 11 7.02 -5.63 2.80
N GLU A 12 6.63 -6.80 3.31
CA GLU A 12 6.45 -8.02 2.51
C GLU A 12 5.42 -7.83 1.39
N MET A 13 4.32 -7.12 1.66
CA MET A 13 3.30 -6.87 0.66
C MET A 13 3.77 -5.86 -0.40
N MET A 14 4.58 -4.88 -0.01
CA MET A 14 5.18 -3.95 -0.95
C MET A 14 6.21 -4.63 -1.86
N GLU A 15 7.09 -5.45 -1.31
CA GLU A 15 8.12 -6.19 -2.07
C GLU A 15 7.48 -7.22 -3.03
N ASN A 16 6.54 -8.03 -2.54
CA ASN A 16 5.99 -9.12 -3.34
C ASN A 16 5.03 -8.68 -4.44
N TYR A 17 4.34 -7.54 -4.27
CA TYR A 17 3.24 -7.15 -5.17
C TYR A 17 3.35 -5.73 -5.73
N CYS A 18 3.90 -4.78 -4.97
CA CYS A 18 3.96 -3.38 -5.40
C CYS A 18 5.27 -3.04 -6.12
N GLU A 19 6.36 -3.75 -5.82
CA GLU A 19 7.62 -3.62 -6.53
C GLU A 19 7.47 -4.06 -7.98
N GLY A 20 7.95 -3.24 -8.91
CA GLY A 20 7.83 -3.52 -10.35
C GLY A 20 6.39 -3.52 -10.90
N CYS A 21 5.36 -3.21 -10.11
CA CYS A 21 3.96 -3.31 -10.50
C CYS A 21 3.67 -2.61 -11.84
N PHE A 22 3.33 -3.40 -12.85
CA PHE A 22 3.10 -2.93 -14.22
C PHE A 22 1.97 -1.89 -14.27
N VAL A 23 0.84 -2.16 -13.59
CA VAL A 23 -0.33 -1.28 -13.59
C VAL A 23 0.02 0.08 -12.99
N LYS A 24 0.68 0.11 -11.83
CA LYS A 24 1.16 1.34 -11.20
C LYS A 24 2.11 2.11 -12.10
N ASN A 25 3.04 1.42 -12.76
CA ASN A 25 4.01 2.03 -13.68
C ASN A 25 3.33 2.64 -14.92
N GLN A 26 2.36 1.92 -15.50
CA GLN A 26 1.62 2.39 -16.66
C GLN A 26 0.73 3.58 -16.29
N LEU A 27 -0.02 3.49 -15.19
CA LEU A 27 -0.84 4.60 -14.70
C LEU A 27 -0.01 5.83 -14.33
N ARG A 28 1.25 5.65 -13.93
CA ARG A 28 2.15 6.78 -13.66
C ARG A 28 2.52 7.52 -14.93
N LYS A 29 2.65 6.83 -16.07
CA LYS A 29 2.86 7.45 -17.38
C LYS A 29 1.58 8.15 -17.87
N ASP A 30 0.43 7.50 -17.69
CA ASP A 30 -0.84 7.95 -18.27
C ASP A 30 -1.52 9.05 -17.45
N ARG A 31 -1.44 8.98 -16.12
CA ARG A 31 -2.20 9.83 -15.18
C ARG A 31 -1.31 10.54 -14.15
N GLY A 32 0.00 10.41 -14.29
CA GLY A 32 0.97 10.95 -13.33
C GLY A 32 0.99 10.19 -12.00
N LYS A 33 1.87 10.64 -11.09
CA LYS A 33 2.08 10.03 -9.76
C LYS A 33 0.79 9.94 -8.96
N SER A 34 0.04 11.05 -8.88
CA SER A 34 -1.19 11.13 -8.06
C SER A 34 -2.28 10.20 -8.60
N GLY A 35 -2.47 10.12 -9.92
CA GLY A 35 -3.46 9.23 -10.52
C GLY A 35 -3.13 7.76 -10.32
N ALA A 36 -1.85 7.37 -10.44
CA ALA A 36 -1.41 6.01 -10.14
C ALA A 36 -1.60 5.65 -8.66
N HIS A 37 -1.28 6.56 -7.75
CA HIS A 37 -1.47 6.33 -6.32
C HIS A 37 -2.95 6.22 -5.96
N ARG A 38 -3.81 7.07 -6.54
CA ARG A 38 -5.24 7.03 -6.29
C ARG A 38 -5.83 5.67 -6.69
N PHE A 39 -5.46 5.16 -7.86
CA PHE A 39 -5.84 3.80 -8.26
C PHE A 39 -5.37 2.74 -7.25
N CYS A 40 -4.12 2.83 -6.78
CA CYS A 40 -3.61 1.86 -5.81
C CYS A 40 -4.47 1.83 -4.53
N ILE A 41 -4.88 2.99 -4.02
CA ILE A 41 -5.64 3.05 -2.76
C ILE A 41 -7.13 2.77 -2.95
N GLU A 42 -7.72 3.20 -4.08
CA GLU A 42 -9.18 3.13 -4.29
C GLU A 42 -9.63 1.92 -5.12
N SER A 43 -8.71 1.17 -5.74
CA SER A 43 -9.09 0.14 -6.73
C SER A 43 -8.15 -1.06 -6.82
N CYS A 44 -6.98 -1.02 -6.17
CA CYS A 44 -6.08 -2.16 -6.12
C CYS A 44 -6.30 -2.89 -4.78
N THR A 45 -6.63 -4.17 -4.82
CA THR A 45 -6.83 -5.00 -3.62
C THR A 45 -5.62 -5.00 -2.70
N ILE A 46 -4.40 -4.99 -3.25
CA ILE A 46 -3.15 -4.88 -2.49
C ILE A 46 -3.05 -3.51 -1.79
N GLY A 47 -3.45 -2.44 -2.47
CA GLY A 47 -3.40 -1.11 -1.86
C GLY A 47 -4.51 -0.87 -0.82
N GLU A 48 -5.67 -1.51 -0.97
CA GLU A 48 -6.70 -1.57 0.08
C GLU A 48 -6.16 -2.28 1.33
N GLN A 49 -5.44 -3.40 1.16
CA GLN A 49 -4.79 -4.09 2.27
C GLN A 49 -3.68 -3.24 2.91
N LEU A 50 -2.87 -2.52 2.12
CA LEU A 50 -1.85 -1.61 2.64
C LEU A 50 -2.49 -0.48 3.46
N HIS A 51 -3.62 0.05 3.00
CA HIS A 51 -4.39 1.06 3.72
C HIS A 51 -4.85 0.53 5.08
N PHE A 52 -5.45 -0.67 5.11
CA PHE A 52 -5.87 -1.32 6.35
C PHE A 52 -4.70 -1.51 7.34
N LEU A 53 -3.56 -2.03 6.89
CA LEU A 53 -2.37 -2.20 7.74
C LEU A 53 -1.87 -0.86 8.27
N GLY A 54 -1.93 0.20 7.47
CA GLY A 54 -1.62 1.57 7.90
C GLY A 54 -2.53 2.06 9.04
N GLU A 55 -3.84 1.78 8.95
CA GLU A 55 -4.79 2.10 10.03
C GLU A 55 -4.52 1.29 11.31
N GLU A 56 -4.22 0.00 11.17
CA GLU A 56 -3.82 -0.85 12.31
C GLU A 56 -2.55 -0.32 12.98
N LEU A 57 -1.57 0.14 12.20
CA LEU A 57 -0.36 0.75 12.72
C LEU A 57 -0.67 2.03 13.53
N LEU A 58 -1.57 2.89 13.06
CA LEU A 58 -2.00 4.09 13.80
C LEU A 58 -2.69 3.76 15.13
N LYS A 59 -3.49 2.68 15.18
CA LYS A 59 -4.13 2.19 16.42
C LYS A 59 -3.10 1.73 17.45
N VAL A 60 -1.94 1.23 17.02
CA VAL A 60 -0.85 0.85 17.92
C VAL A 60 -0.17 2.07 18.54
N TYR A 61 -0.07 3.20 17.82
CA TYR A 61 0.54 4.44 18.35
C TYR A 61 -0.38 5.27 19.23
N THR A 62 -1.70 5.09 19.12
CA THR A 62 -2.73 5.84 19.86
C THR A 62 -3.19 5.13 21.14
N LYS A 63 -2.63 3.95 21.44
CA LYS A 63 -2.78 3.22 22.70
C LYS A 63 -1.60 3.49 23.63
#